data_AF-A0A956L9W3-F1
#
_entry.id   AF-A0A956L9W3-F1
#
_cell.length_a   1.000
_cell.length_b   1.000
_cell.length_c   1.000
_cell.angle_alpha   90.00
_cell.angle_beta   90.00
_cell.angle_gamma   90.00
#
_symmetry.space_group_name_H-M   'P 1'
#
loop_
_entity.id
_entity.type
_entity.pdbx_description
1 polymer ?
#
loop_
_entity_poly.entity_id
_entity_poly.type
_entity_poly.pdbx_seq_one_letter_code
_entity_poly.pdbx_strand_id
1 'polypeptide(L)'
;ATPHSDQYSFFVALQELLQASEDPTAVGCPPALHAVIRRGLAAQPADRWGSMDVVADLLATLMAEPAHDPQRALFLDRVERLWVDGVLGRAIELGGYVPLRLRDATERVDAPWAGLPGFRGAALRPGTTDDLVRELERGHGSLLVLGDAGAGKTTALARMTRDLLARARQDVMEPVPAVLHLASFGHRPEDFGTWVEDELVVVTSDHVEVVLHVAFGVDLVGDDPARWFSAGNWVQRLCDRARRAVQDAGRSTGIDAFYDDPVALVRRVLVGAEEGGGGLPLADLGLALREVEVLRCAIVNERLAQQVEEARAFVVASRYGLERMARKLELDKTRLRMEREQASEQAQTARFRAELEAEQIRRELALHEARLEAEVTKLAKQLDERKAAEQLADEEAARALGRRQQQAAIEREIGQAQLELRLAELRAGTEAAVARFKAAEGPVAEAIQLLGNQEILAKVAEATSAQRLFGGKDVADVVGKLFEGTPLAQVFDGVQRRAIPRRTNGA
;
A
#
# COMPACT_ATOMS: atom_id res chain seq x y z
N ALA A 1 54.40 -38.46 12.04
CA ALA A 1 53.04 -37.90 12.05
C ALA A 1 52.97 -36.85 13.15
N THR A 2 52.37 -35.70 12.89
CA THR A 2 52.17 -34.65 13.90
C THR A 2 50.89 -34.95 14.68
N PRO A 3 50.75 -34.51 15.95
CA PRO A 3 49.53 -34.73 16.73
C PRO A 3 48.25 -34.25 16.02
N HIS A 4 48.33 -33.18 15.24
CA HIS A 4 47.24 -32.69 14.39
C HIS A 4 46.89 -33.60 13.20
N SER A 5 47.83 -34.39 12.66
CA SER A 5 47.56 -35.31 11.54
C SER A 5 46.99 -36.66 11.98
N ASP A 6 47.01 -36.98 13.28
CA ASP A 6 46.63 -38.31 13.81
C ASP A 6 45.13 -38.44 14.18
N GLN A 7 44.33 -37.37 14.08
CA GLN A 7 42.87 -37.41 14.34
C GLN A 7 42.15 -38.45 13.47
N TYR A 8 42.49 -38.50 12.19
CA TYR A 8 41.92 -39.47 11.26
C TYR A 8 42.27 -40.91 11.68
N SER A 9 43.52 -41.14 12.08
CA SER A 9 43.97 -42.46 12.58
C SER A 9 43.30 -42.87 13.89
N PHE A 10 42.97 -41.92 14.77
CA PHE A 10 42.17 -42.19 15.97
C PHE A 10 40.77 -42.68 15.61
N PHE A 11 40.05 -41.96 14.74
CA PHE A 11 38.69 -42.34 14.37
C PHE A 11 38.62 -43.66 13.59
N VAL A 12 39.61 -43.94 12.73
CA VAL A 12 39.70 -45.24 12.04
C VAL A 12 39.94 -46.37 13.05
N ALA A 13 40.88 -46.21 13.98
CA ALA A 13 41.15 -47.23 15.00
C ALA A 13 39.99 -47.43 16.00
N LEU A 14 39.23 -46.36 16.28
CA LEU A 14 38.01 -46.43 17.09
C LEU A 14 36.87 -47.15 16.36
N GLN A 15 36.73 -46.90 15.05
CA GLN A 15 35.77 -47.61 14.21
C GLN A 15 36.11 -49.10 14.10
N GLU A 16 37.39 -49.45 13.96
CA GLU A 16 37.86 -50.85 13.98
C GLU A 16 37.54 -51.55 15.31
N LEU A 17 37.69 -50.87 16.45
CA LEU A 17 37.27 -51.40 17.77
C LEU A 17 35.75 -51.64 17.82
N LEU A 18 34.95 -50.67 17.39
CA LEU A 18 33.49 -50.76 17.43
C LEU A 18 32.97 -51.87 16.49
N GLN A 19 33.66 -52.13 15.38
CA GLN A 19 33.35 -53.21 14.46
C GLN A 19 33.83 -54.59 14.96
N ALA A 20 34.89 -54.64 15.78
CA ALA A 20 35.40 -55.87 16.39
C ALA A 20 34.62 -56.32 17.65
N SER A 21 33.71 -55.48 18.16
CA SER A 21 32.99 -55.65 19.43
C SER A 21 31.80 -56.62 19.38
N GLU A 22 31.69 -57.50 18.38
CA GLU A 22 30.66 -58.55 18.36
C GLU A 22 30.97 -59.74 19.31
N ASP A 23 32.17 -59.80 19.91
CA ASP A 23 32.57 -60.86 20.85
C ASP A 23 32.91 -60.30 22.26
N PRO A 24 32.03 -60.47 23.26
CA PRO A 24 32.10 -59.77 24.56
C PRO A 24 33.26 -60.21 25.48
N THR A 25 34.07 -61.19 25.08
CA THR A 25 35.23 -61.67 25.87
C THR A 25 36.58 -61.14 25.43
N ALA A 26 36.67 -60.44 24.29
CA ALA A 26 37.92 -59.86 23.79
C ALA A 26 38.16 -58.45 24.39
N VAL A 27 38.34 -58.38 25.71
CA VAL A 27 38.61 -57.11 26.40
C VAL A 27 40.08 -56.74 26.22
N GLY A 28 40.39 -55.98 25.16
CA GLY A 28 41.71 -55.40 24.95
C GLY A 28 41.63 -54.27 23.94
N CYS A 29 42.09 -53.07 24.33
CA CYS A 29 42.21 -51.94 23.39
C CYS A 29 43.21 -52.31 22.27
N PRO A 30 42.84 -52.22 20.97
CA PRO A 30 43.72 -52.53 19.86
C PRO A 30 45.04 -51.77 20.00
N PRO A 31 46.20 -52.40 19.73
CA PRO A 31 47.51 -51.76 19.91
C PRO A 31 47.64 -50.43 19.17
N ALA A 32 46.97 -50.29 18.01
CA ALA A 32 46.92 -49.06 17.23
C ALA A 32 46.17 -47.94 17.97
N LEU A 33 44.97 -48.21 18.49
CA LEU A 33 44.18 -47.25 19.26
C LEU A 33 44.90 -46.86 20.56
N HIS A 34 45.45 -47.84 21.27
CA HIS A 34 46.23 -47.60 22.49
C HIS A 34 47.45 -46.71 22.22
N ALA A 35 48.18 -46.95 21.12
CA ALA A 35 49.34 -46.15 20.74
C ALA A 35 48.96 -44.70 20.38
N VAL A 36 47.83 -44.49 19.70
CA VAL A 36 47.32 -43.15 19.32
C VAL A 36 46.86 -42.37 20.56
N ILE A 37 46.06 -42.99 21.43
CA ILE A 37 45.59 -42.38 22.70
C ILE A 37 46.79 -42.00 23.58
N ARG A 38 47.77 -42.90 23.75
CA ARG A 38 48.97 -42.64 24.56
C ARG A 38 49.80 -41.47 24.01
N ARG A 39 49.94 -41.36 22.68
CA ARG A 39 50.62 -40.21 22.06
C ARG A 39 49.83 -38.91 22.27
N GLY A 40 48.50 -38.96 22.20
CA GLY A 40 47.63 -37.83 22.49
C GLY A 40 47.75 -37.33 23.94
N LEU A 41 47.72 -38.24 24.92
CA LEU A 41 47.87 -37.88 26.34
C LEU A 41 49.25 -37.29 26.67
N ALA A 42 50.31 -37.80 26.02
CA ALA A 42 51.68 -37.35 26.24
C ALA A 42 52.01 -35.99 25.59
N ALA A 43 51.17 -35.52 24.66
CA ALA A 43 51.33 -34.21 24.04
C ALA A 43 50.91 -33.07 24.99
N GLN A 44 51.55 -31.90 24.84
CA GLN A 44 51.17 -30.70 25.61
C GLN A 44 49.72 -30.31 25.27
N PRO A 45 48.92 -29.81 26.23
CA PRO A 45 47.50 -29.51 26.01
C PRO A 45 47.22 -28.64 24.78
N ALA A 46 48.08 -27.66 24.48
CA ALA A 46 47.94 -26.78 23.31
C ALA A 46 48.11 -27.51 21.96
N ASP A 47 48.82 -28.64 21.96
CA ASP A 47 49.13 -29.46 20.78
C ASP A 47 48.27 -30.74 20.72
N ARG A 48 47.34 -30.91 21.66
CA ARG A 48 46.39 -32.02 21.64
C ARG A 48 45.36 -31.79 20.55
N TRP A 49 44.85 -32.90 20.06
CA TRP A 49 43.72 -32.88 19.15
C TRP A 49 42.45 -32.63 19.97
N GLY A 50 41.50 -31.84 19.46
CA GLY A 50 40.32 -31.42 20.25
C GLY A 50 39.46 -32.58 20.78
N SER A 51 39.39 -33.72 20.09
CA SER A 51 38.73 -34.92 20.63
C SER A 51 39.54 -35.64 21.72
N MET A 52 40.85 -35.38 21.84
CA MET A 52 41.67 -35.86 22.95
C MET A 52 41.38 -35.12 24.24
N ASP A 53 41.10 -33.82 24.16
CA ASP A 53 40.74 -33.04 25.33
C ASP A 53 39.41 -33.56 25.90
N VAL A 54 38.43 -33.87 25.04
CA VAL A 54 37.18 -34.52 25.46
C VAL A 54 37.42 -35.88 26.11
N VAL A 55 38.30 -36.72 25.53
CA VAL A 55 38.63 -38.04 26.11
C VAL A 55 39.39 -37.91 27.42
N ALA A 56 40.32 -36.95 27.52
CA ALA A 56 41.08 -36.67 28.72
C ALA A 56 40.18 -36.13 29.84
N ASP A 57 39.24 -35.23 29.52
CA ASP A 57 38.25 -34.71 30.45
C ASP A 57 37.29 -35.81 30.91
N LEU A 58 36.84 -36.67 30.00
CA LEU A 58 35.98 -37.80 30.35
C LEU A 58 36.71 -38.80 31.25
N LEU A 59 37.96 -39.15 30.94
CA LEU A 59 38.78 -40.00 31.79
C LEU A 59 39.10 -39.35 33.13
N ALA A 60 39.39 -38.05 33.15
CA ALA A 60 39.57 -37.29 34.39
C ALA A 60 38.28 -37.27 35.22
N THR A 61 37.11 -37.20 34.59
CA THR A 61 35.80 -37.26 35.26
C THR A 61 35.52 -38.66 35.81
N LEU A 62 35.87 -39.71 35.06
CA LEU A 62 35.70 -41.11 35.47
C LEU A 62 36.72 -41.55 36.53
N MET A 63 37.92 -40.97 36.52
CA MET A 63 39.01 -41.26 37.46
C MET A 63 39.05 -40.29 38.65
N ALA A 64 38.28 -39.20 38.63
CA ALA A 64 38.11 -38.34 39.79
C ALA A 64 37.52 -39.19 40.91
N GLU A 65 38.23 -39.29 42.03
CA GLU A 65 37.65 -39.92 43.21
C GLU A 65 36.33 -39.19 43.53
N PRO A 66 35.22 -39.93 43.68
CA PRO A 66 33.94 -39.32 44.00
C PRO A 66 34.12 -38.60 45.33
N ALA A 67 34.11 -37.27 45.27
CA ALA A 67 34.26 -36.42 46.44
C ALA A 67 33.26 -36.92 47.49
N HIS A 68 33.78 -37.21 48.69
CA HIS A 68 32.99 -37.70 49.79
C HIS A 68 31.95 -36.63 50.14
N ASP A 69 30.74 -36.74 49.57
CA ASP A 69 29.70 -35.75 49.77
C ASP A 69 29.16 -35.89 51.21
N PRO A 70 29.47 -34.94 52.11
CA PRO A 70 29.01 -35.02 53.48
C PRO A 70 27.48 -34.94 53.57
N GLN A 71 26.80 -34.34 52.58
CA GLN A 71 25.34 -34.25 52.54
C GLN A 71 24.72 -35.63 52.25
N ARG A 72 25.29 -36.36 51.29
CA ARG A 72 24.89 -37.74 51.00
C ARG A 72 25.09 -38.66 52.20
N ALA A 73 26.23 -38.56 52.89
CA ALA A 73 26.51 -39.35 54.10
C ALA A 73 25.49 -39.06 55.23
N LEU A 74 25.18 -37.79 55.48
CA LEU A 74 24.17 -37.40 56.47
C LEU A 74 22.76 -37.89 56.11
N PHE A 75 22.40 -37.85 54.82
CA PHE A 75 21.10 -38.33 54.36
C PHE A 75 20.98 -39.85 54.55
N LEU A 76 22.03 -40.61 54.24
CA LEU A 76 22.10 -42.05 54.48
C LEU A 76 21.88 -42.39 55.97
N ASP A 77 22.61 -41.72 56.87
CA ASP A 77 22.48 -41.93 58.32
C ASP A 77 21.07 -41.62 58.84
N ARG A 78 20.41 -40.61 58.26
CA ARG A 78 19.06 -40.20 58.67
C ARG A 78 17.99 -41.20 58.24
N VAL A 79 18.09 -41.69 57.00
CA VAL A 79 17.18 -42.73 56.50
C VAL A 79 17.30 -44.00 57.34
N GLU A 80 18.54 -44.36 57.72
CA GLU A 80 18.80 -45.49 58.61
C GLU A 80 18.09 -45.32 59.96
N ARG A 81 18.36 -44.21 60.66
CA ARG A 81 17.79 -43.98 61.99
C ARG A 81 16.28 -43.92 62.00
N LEU A 82 15.67 -43.28 60.99
CA LEU A 82 14.21 -43.09 60.96
C LEU A 82 13.47 -44.36 60.55
N TRP A 83 13.92 -45.03 59.49
CA TRP A 83 13.16 -46.11 58.86
C TRP A 83 13.69 -47.49 59.19
N VAL A 84 15.01 -47.64 59.28
CA VAL A 84 15.62 -48.92 59.63
C VAL A 84 15.57 -49.11 61.14
N ASP A 85 16.23 -48.27 61.92
CA ASP A 85 16.23 -48.42 63.38
C ASP A 85 14.85 -48.07 63.97
N GLY A 86 14.30 -46.95 63.52
CA GLY A 86 13.06 -46.38 64.06
C GLY A 86 11.78 -47.10 63.68
N VAL A 87 11.72 -47.86 62.57
CA VAL A 87 10.50 -48.57 62.15
C VAL A 87 10.74 -50.06 62.03
N LEU A 88 11.74 -50.49 61.27
CA LEU A 88 12.05 -51.91 61.09
C LEU A 88 12.54 -52.55 62.39
N GLY A 89 13.42 -51.88 63.15
CA GLY A 89 13.91 -52.34 64.45
C GLY A 89 12.78 -52.62 65.43
N ARG A 90 11.87 -51.65 65.61
CA ARG A 90 10.66 -51.82 66.45
C ARG A 90 9.73 -52.92 65.96
N ALA A 91 9.55 -53.06 64.64
CA ALA A 91 8.71 -54.11 64.07
C ALA A 91 9.29 -55.52 64.31
N ILE A 92 10.62 -55.66 64.26
CA ILE A 92 11.31 -56.93 64.56
C ILE A 92 11.19 -57.27 66.05
N GLU A 93 11.33 -56.30 66.95
CA GLU A 93 11.21 -56.50 68.40
C GLU A 93 9.79 -56.94 68.82
N LEU A 94 8.75 -56.42 68.17
CA LEU A 94 7.35 -56.67 68.52
C LEU A 94 6.80 -58.02 68.03
N GLY A 95 7.40 -58.65 67.03
CA GLY A 95 6.82 -59.87 66.44
C GLY A 95 7.72 -60.71 65.54
N GLY A 96 9.00 -60.36 65.40
CA GLY A 96 9.92 -61.01 64.47
C GLY A 96 9.60 -60.72 62.99
N TYR A 97 10.59 -60.92 62.12
CA TYR A 97 10.39 -60.82 60.68
C TYR A 97 10.20 -62.20 60.07
N VAL A 98 9.13 -62.37 59.28
CA VAL A 98 8.90 -63.57 58.47
C VAL A 98 8.82 -63.16 57.00
N PRO A 99 9.71 -63.67 56.12
CA PRO A 99 9.60 -63.43 54.68
C PRO A 99 8.25 -63.92 54.17
N LEU A 100 7.46 -63.02 53.59
CA LEU A 100 6.14 -63.35 53.04
C LEU A 100 6.27 -63.72 51.57
N ARG A 101 5.50 -64.71 51.11
CA ARG A 101 5.47 -65.10 49.69
C ARG A 101 4.82 -64.00 48.86
N LEU A 102 5.47 -63.65 47.75
CA LEU A 102 4.93 -62.72 46.76
C LEU A 102 4.08 -63.49 45.74
N ARG A 103 3.02 -62.84 45.27
CA ARG A 103 2.16 -63.34 44.20
C ARG A 103 2.02 -62.24 43.15
N ASP A 104 2.11 -62.62 41.88
CA ASP A 104 1.80 -61.71 40.78
C ASP A 104 0.35 -61.25 40.85
N ALA A 105 0.16 -59.93 40.77
CA ALA A 105 -1.14 -59.27 40.81
C ALA A 105 -1.23 -58.20 39.71
N THR A 106 -0.55 -58.41 38.58
CA THR A 106 -0.51 -57.43 37.47
C THR A 106 -1.92 -57.12 36.94
N GLU A 107 -2.85 -58.05 37.08
CA GLU A 107 -4.27 -57.87 36.71
C GLU A 107 -5.03 -56.85 37.57
N ARG A 108 -4.46 -56.40 38.70
CA ARG A 108 -5.10 -55.45 39.62
C ARG A 108 -4.87 -53.99 39.22
N VAL A 109 -4.02 -53.72 38.24
CA VAL A 109 -3.62 -52.37 37.84
C VAL A 109 -3.56 -52.30 36.33
N ASP A 110 -4.23 -51.30 35.75
CA ASP A 110 -4.02 -50.96 34.35
C ASP A 110 -2.64 -50.33 34.20
N ALA A 111 -1.71 -51.06 33.58
CA ALA A 111 -0.35 -50.59 33.38
C ALA A 111 -0.35 -49.36 32.44
N PRO A 112 0.03 -48.15 32.91
CA PRO A 112 -0.05 -46.91 32.12
C PRO A 112 0.77 -46.97 30.82
N TRP A 113 1.77 -47.84 30.81
CA TRP A 113 2.77 -48.04 29.77
C TRP A 113 2.50 -49.28 28.89
N ALA A 114 1.36 -49.96 29.04
CA ALA A 114 1.03 -51.17 28.28
C ALA A 114 1.04 -51.00 26.75
N GLY A 115 0.90 -49.76 26.25
CA GLY A 115 0.92 -49.44 24.82
C GLY A 115 2.29 -49.14 24.22
N LEU A 116 3.37 -49.09 25.03
CA LEU A 116 4.70 -48.74 24.53
C LEU A 116 5.38 -49.91 23.80
N PRO A 117 5.94 -49.71 22.59
CA PRO A 117 6.64 -50.76 21.86
C PRO A 117 7.83 -51.27 22.66
N GLY A 118 7.88 -52.58 22.91
CA GLY A 118 8.95 -53.23 23.69
C GLY A 118 8.66 -53.38 25.18
N PHE A 119 7.60 -52.75 25.72
CA PHE A 119 7.17 -52.99 27.09
C PHE A 119 6.55 -54.39 27.20
N ARG A 120 7.23 -55.29 27.92
CA ARG A 120 6.66 -56.57 28.35
C ARG A 120 6.55 -56.54 29.85
N GLY A 121 5.32 -56.50 30.37
CA GLY A 121 5.08 -56.71 31.80
C GLY A 121 5.77 -58.01 32.24
N ALA A 122 6.80 -57.90 33.06
CA ALA A 122 7.53 -59.06 33.52
C ALA A 122 6.68 -59.75 34.59
N ALA A 123 6.23 -60.98 34.33
CA ALA A 123 5.56 -61.78 35.34
C ALA A 123 6.51 -61.96 36.54
N LEU A 124 6.01 -61.68 37.75
CA LEU A 124 6.72 -61.90 39.00
C LEU A 124 7.15 -63.35 39.08
N ARG A 125 8.43 -63.57 39.40
CA ARG A 125 8.90 -64.91 39.73
C ARG A 125 8.42 -65.29 41.13
N PRO A 126 8.21 -66.59 41.43
CA PRO A 126 7.95 -67.02 42.80
C PRO A 126 9.09 -66.54 43.70
N GLY A 127 8.75 -65.71 44.68
CA GLY A 127 9.72 -65.05 45.54
C GLY A 127 9.12 -64.68 46.87
N THR A 128 9.93 -64.05 47.72
CA THR A 128 9.48 -63.53 49.01
C THR A 128 9.70 -62.03 49.09
N THR A 129 9.23 -61.39 50.16
CA THR A 129 9.49 -59.98 50.45
C THR A 129 10.98 -59.60 50.48
N ASP A 130 11.88 -60.58 50.54
CA ASP A 130 13.33 -60.39 50.45
C ASP A 130 13.79 -60.06 49.02
N ASP A 131 12.98 -60.43 48.02
CA ASP A 131 13.29 -60.25 46.59
C ASP A 131 12.78 -58.90 46.05
N LEU A 132 12.17 -58.05 46.87
CA LEU A 132 11.50 -56.81 46.42
C LEU A 132 12.44 -55.83 45.69
N VAL A 133 13.71 -55.70 46.10
CA VAL A 133 14.68 -54.84 45.41
C VAL A 133 14.92 -55.33 43.98
N ARG A 134 15.03 -56.65 43.79
CA ARG A 134 15.22 -57.26 42.47
C ARG A 134 13.98 -57.06 41.60
N GLU A 135 12.79 -57.18 42.17
CA GLU A 135 11.54 -56.96 41.44
C GLU A 135 11.35 -55.47 41.08
N LEU A 136 11.80 -54.54 41.93
CA LEU A 136 11.84 -53.11 41.62
C LEU A 136 12.73 -52.82 40.40
N GLU A 137 13.92 -53.42 40.34
CA GLU A 137 14.83 -53.30 39.19
C GLU A 137 14.22 -53.88 37.90
N ARG A 138 13.58 -55.05 38.00
CA ARG A 138 12.87 -55.68 36.87
C ARG A 138 11.70 -54.82 36.38
N GLY A 139 11.05 -54.11 37.30
CA GLY A 139 10.01 -53.12 37.02
C GLY A 139 10.55 -51.76 36.58
N HIS A 140 11.84 -51.65 36.22
CA HIS A 140 12.50 -50.41 35.80
C HIS A 140 12.32 -49.26 36.82
N GLY A 141 12.38 -49.58 38.12
CA GLY A 141 12.27 -48.60 39.20
C GLY A 141 10.85 -48.31 39.68
N SER A 142 9.84 -49.05 39.19
CA SER A 142 8.45 -48.93 39.64
C SER A 142 7.90 -50.26 40.16
N LEU A 143 7.30 -50.24 41.35
CA LEU A 143 6.71 -51.44 41.98
C LEU A 143 5.51 -51.05 42.85
N LEU A 144 4.38 -51.75 42.68
CA LEU A 144 3.21 -51.63 43.56
C LEU A 144 3.06 -52.89 44.42
N VAL A 145 3.05 -52.70 45.75
CA VAL A 145 2.89 -53.81 46.70
C VAL A 145 1.50 -53.76 47.33
N LEU A 146 0.69 -54.79 47.06
CA LEU A 146 -0.66 -54.96 47.60
C LEU A 146 -0.68 -55.99 48.72
N GLY A 147 -1.61 -55.83 49.67
CA GLY A 147 -1.80 -56.79 50.76
C GLY A 147 -2.83 -56.31 51.77
N ASP A 148 -3.36 -57.21 52.58
CA ASP A 148 -4.38 -56.91 53.59
C ASP A 148 -3.85 -55.96 54.69
N ALA A 149 -4.78 -55.37 55.46
CA ALA A 149 -4.42 -54.59 56.64
C ALA A 149 -3.61 -55.47 57.61
N GLY A 150 -2.46 -54.98 58.07
CA GLY A 150 -1.56 -55.75 58.95
C GLY A 150 -0.70 -56.81 58.23
N ALA A 151 -0.80 -56.99 56.91
CA ALA A 151 0.00 -57.98 56.16
C ALA A 151 1.51 -57.67 56.05
N GLY A 152 2.03 -56.70 56.82
CA GLY A 152 3.47 -56.40 56.86
C GLY A 152 4.01 -55.52 55.73
N LYS A 153 3.17 -54.83 54.95
CA LYS A 153 3.59 -53.94 53.85
C LYS A 153 4.64 -52.91 54.27
N THR A 154 4.40 -52.21 55.37
CA THR A 154 5.34 -51.21 55.92
C THR A 154 6.66 -51.85 56.34
N THR A 155 6.61 -53.04 56.94
CA THR A 155 7.79 -53.81 57.33
C THR A 155 8.60 -54.25 56.10
N ALA A 156 7.93 -54.70 55.04
CA ALA A 156 8.56 -55.07 53.78
C ALA A 156 9.21 -53.87 53.09
N LEU A 157 8.54 -52.71 53.09
CA LEU A 157 9.09 -51.44 52.58
C LEU A 157 10.33 -51.01 53.36
N ALA A 158 10.26 -50.98 54.70
CA ALA A 158 11.40 -50.58 55.53
C ALA A 158 12.60 -51.53 55.36
N ARG A 159 12.35 -52.82 55.13
CA ARG A 159 13.41 -53.78 54.80
C ARG A 159 14.02 -53.51 53.42
N MET A 160 13.20 -53.26 52.41
CA MET A 160 13.68 -52.88 51.08
C MET A 160 14.53 -51.61 51.15
N THR A 161 14.10 -50.61 51.94
CA THR A 161 14.88 -49.40 52.21
C THR A 161 16.22 -49.70 52.83
N ARG A 162 16.30 -50.58 53.84
CA ARG A 162 17.58 -51.03 54.43
C ARG A 162 18.51 -51.62 53.38
N ASP A 163 17.99 -52.51 52.53
CA ASP A 163 18.80 -53.21 51.53
C ASP A 163 19.31 -52.25 50.44
N LEU A 164 18.48 -51.28 50.00
CA LEU A 164 18.89 -50.20 49.10
C LEU A 164 19.90 -49.25 49.76
N LEU A 165 19.72 -48.95 51.04
CA LEU A 165 20.61 -48.07 51.80
C LEU A 165 22.02 -48.67 51.94
N ALA A 166 22.10 -49.99 52.16
CA ALA A 166 23.37 -50.71 52.23
C ALA A 166 24.15 -50.61 50.90
N ARG A 167 23.47 -50.67 49.76
CA ARG A 167 24.08 -50.46 48.43
C ARG A 167 24.54 -49.03 48.24
N ALA A 168 23.69 -48.07 48.59
CA ALA A 168 24.02 -46.65 48.53
C ALA A 168 25.22 -46.27 49.43
N ARG A 169 25.49 -47.01 50.50
CA ARG A 169 26.71 -46.81 51.30
C ARG A 169 27.97 -47.37 50.64
N GLN A 170 27.84 -48.40 49.80
CA GLN A 170 28.97 -49.08 49.14
C GLN A 170 29.35 -48.41 47.81
N ASP A 171 28.36 -47.87 47.10
CA ASP A 171 28.54 -47.18 45.83
C ASP A 171 27.93 -45.77 45.90
N VAL A 172 28.73 -44.78 45.57
CA VAL A 172 28.33 -43.37 45.55
C VAL A 172 27.39 -43.02 44.38
N MET A 173 27.46 -43.79 43.29
CA MET A 173 26.61 -43.63 42.12
C MET A 173 25.21 -44.22 42.33
N GLU A 174 25.06 -45.10 43.32
CA GLU A 174 23.78 -45.69 43.67
C GLU A 174 22.88 -44.63 44.33
N PRO A 175 21.59 -44.55 43.96
CA PRO A 175 20.67 -43.56 44.52
C PRO A 175 20.38 -43.82 46.00
N VAL A 176 20.24 -42.75 46.78
CA VAL A 176 19.85 -42.85 48.20
C VAL A 176 18.33 -43.04 48.31
N PRO A 177 17.84 -44.11 48.98
CA PRO A 177 16.40 -44.35 49.09
C PRO A 177 15.71 -43.35 50.03
N ALA A 178 14.64 -42.70 49.57
CA ALA A 178 13.78 -41.84 50.37
C ALA A 178 12.40 -42.49 50.56
N VAL A 179 11.90 -42.51 51.79
CA VAL A 179 10.58 -43.12 52.10
C VAL A 179 9.57 -42.02 52.46
N LEU A 180 8.46 -41.99 51.73
CA LEU A 180 7.37 -41.04 51.91
C LEU A 180 6.16 -41.75 52.54
N HIS A 181 5.81 -41.37 53.76
CA HIS A 181 4.71 -41.98 54.48
C HIS A 181 3.36 -41.34 54.10
N LEU A 182 2.68 -41.88 53.08
CA LEU A 182 1.46 -41.26 52.54
C LEU A 182 0.32 -41.09 53.58
N ALA A 183 0.24 -41.95 54.60
CA ALA A 183 -0.80 -41.85 55.62
C ALA A 183 -0.64 -40.64 56.57
N SER A 184 0.55 -40.03 56.70
CA SER A 184 0.70 -38.75 57.42
C SER A 184 0.15 -37.54 56.66
N PHE A 185 -0.33 -37.74 55.42
CA PHE A 185 -0.88 -36.69 54.55
C PHE A 185 -2.41 -36.77 54.41
N GLY A 186 -3.08 -37.63 55.19
CA GLY A 186 -4.49 -38.03 55.05
C GLY A 186 -5.59 -37.00 55.35
N HIS A 187 -5.33 -35.71 55.16
CA HIS A 187 -6.33 -34.65 55.31
C HIS A 187 -6.65 -33.90 54.01
N ARG A 188 -6.22 -34.40 52.84
CA ARG A 188 -6.52 -33.78 51.55
C ARG A 188 -7.17 -34.78 50.56
N PRO A 189 -8.29 -34.43 49.92
CA PRO A 189 -9.11 -35.35 49.12
C PRO A 189 -8.66 -35.58 47.66
N GLU A 190 -7.46 -35.15 47.23
CA GLU A 190 -7.07 -35.10 45.81
C GLU A 190 -5.82 -35.92 45.44
N ASP A 191 -5.65 -36.12 44.12
CA ASP A 191 -4.67 -36.98 43.44
C ASP A 191 -3.21 -36.73 43.86
N PHE A 192 -2.37 -37.77 43.81
CA PHE A 192 -0.98 -37.73 44.26
C PHE A 192 -0.10 -36.75 43.47
N GLY A 193 -0.48 -36.45 42.21
CA GLY A 193 0.23 -35.52 41.33
C GLY A 193 0.21 -34.06 41.79
N THR A 194 -0.83 -33.62 42.51
CA THR A 194 -1.02 -32.24 42.99
C THR A 194 -0.34 -31.97 44.34
N TRP A 195 0.44 -32.90 44.87
CA TRP A 195 0.97 -32.82 46.24
C TRP A 195 2.21 -31.90 46.41
N VAL A 196 2.89 -31.50 45.32
CA VAL A 196 3.91 -30.42 45.31
C VAL A 196 3.27 -29.05 45.04
N GLU A 197 1.94 -28.97 45.08
CA GLU A 197 1.16 -27.75 44.93
C GLU A 197 0.48 -27.47 46.27
N ASP A 198 0.54 -26.23 46.76
CA ASP A 198 -0.24 -25.82 47.91
C ASP A 198 -1.40 -24.94 47.48
N GLU A 199 -2.50 -25.06 48.22
CA GLU A 199 -3.69 -24.24 48.05
C GLU A 199 -3.67 -23.13 49.11
N LEU A 200 -3.60 -21.89 48.65
CA LEU A 200 -3.65 -20.71 49.50
C LEU A 200 -5.01 -20.04 49.36
N VAL A 201 -5.83 -20.14 50.40
CA VAL A 201 -7.08 -19.39 50.50
C VAL A 201 -6.79 -18.01 51.09
N VAL A 202 -7.15 -16.97 50.33
CA VAL A 202 -6.89 -15.56 50.64
C VAL A 202 -8.20 -14.80 50.68
N VAL A 203 -8.33 -13.89 51.65
CA VAL A 203 -9.47 -12.97 51.73
C VAL A 203 -8.95 -11.57 51.40
N THR A 204 -9.51 -10.95 50.36
CA THR A 204 -9.14 -9.59 49.94
C THR A 204 -9.71 -8.53 50.89
N SER A 205 -9.30 -7.26 50.75
CA SER A 205 -9.88 -6.15 51.54
C SER A 205 -11.38 -6.00 51.35
N ASP A 206 -11.90 -6.45 50.21
CA ASP A 206 -13.32 -6.39 49.85
C ASP A 206 -14.11 -7.62 50.32
N HIS A 207 -13.53 -8.41 51.22
CA HIS A 207 -14.10 -9.65 51.76
C HIS A 207 -14.40 -10.71 50.68
N VAL A 208 -13.61 -10.71 49.59
CA VAL A 208 -13.72 -11.72 48.54
C VAL A 208 -12.73 -12.84 48.83
N GLU A 209 -13.22 -14.07 48.87
CA GLU A 209 -12.39 -15.27 49.00
C GLU A 209 -11.84 -15.69 47.64
N VAL A 210 -10.52 -15.83 47.57
CA VAL A 210 -9.77 -16.24 46.39
C VAL A 210 -8.91 -17.46 46.75
N VAL A 211 -8.96 -18.47 45.91
CA VAL A 211 -8.15 -19.68 45.98
C VAL A 211 -7.01 -19.57 45.00
N LEU A 212 -5.79 -19.69 45.49
CA LEU A 212 -4.57 -19.75 44.69
C LEU A 212 -3.96 -21.14 44.78
N HIS A 213 -3.66 -21.76 43.64
CA HIS A 213 -2.80 -22.94 43.58
C HIS A 213 -1.38 -22.48 43.22
N VAL A 214 -0.42 -22.80 44.06
CA VAL A 214 0.97 -22.35 43.90
C VAL A 214 1.96 -23.51 44.00
N ALA A 215 3.00 -23.45 43.20
CA ALA A 215 4.16 -24.34 43.28
C ALA A 215 5.39 -23.56 43.78
N PHE A 216 6.19 -24.19 44.62
CA PHE A 216 7.38 -23.59 45.22
C PHE A 216 8.66 -24.25 44.70
N GLY A 217 9.59 -23.46 44.17
CA GLY A 217 10.97 -23.88 43.93
C GLY A 217 11.85 -23.49 45.11
N VAL A 218 12.36 -24.47 45.84
CA VAL A 218 13.08 -24.27 47.11
C VAL A 218 14.49 -24.84 47.03
N ASP A 219 15.47 -24.02 47.38
CA ASP A 219 16.86 -24.45 47.56
C ASP A 219 17.17 -24.59 49.06
N LEU A 220 17.91 -25.63 49.42
CA LEU A 220 18.43 -25.82 50.77
C LEU A 220 19.69 -24.96 50.94
N VAL A 221 19.68 -24.02 51.89
CA VAL A 221 20.76 -23.05 52.07
C VAL A 221 21.21 -23.00 53.54
N GLY A 222 22.53 -23.04 53.76
CA GLY A 222 23.15 -22.93 55.08
C GLY A 222 24.24 -23.98 55.33
N ASP A 223 25.20 -23.62 56.20
CA ASP A 223 26.35 -24.46 56.54
C ASP A 223 26.04 -25.58 57.55
N ASP A 224 24.81 -25.61 58.10
CA ASP A 224 24.37 -26.54 59.16
C ASP A 224 23.14 -27.36 58.70
N PRO A 225 23.36 -28.55 58.10
CA PRO A 225 22.30 -29.42 57.60
C PRO A 225 21.34 -29.91 58.69
N ALA A 226 21.73 -29.90 59.97
CA ALA A 226 20.86 -30.33 61.05
C ALA A 226 19.62 -29.42 61.19
N ARG A 227 19.72 -28.14 60.79
CA ARG A 227 18.63 -27.16 60.91
C ARG A 227 17.46 -27.45 59.98
N TRP A 228 17.72 -27.78 58.71
CA TRP A 228 16.72 -28.16 57.69
C TRP A 228 15.80 -29.30 58.15
N PHE A 229 16.35 -30.11 59.04
CA PHE A 229 15.81 -31.37 59.48
C PHE A 229 15.40 -31.40 60.95
N SER A 230 15.74 -30.35 61.71
CA SER A 230 15.37 -30.11 63.11
C SER A 230 13.90 -29.72 63.25
N ALA A 231 13.36 -29.06 62.23
CA ALA A 231 11.97 -28.71 62.14
C ALA A 231 11.18 -29.95 61.67
N GLY A 232 10.35 -30.52 62.54
CA GLY A 232 9.35 -31.50 62.14
C GLY A 232 8.52 -30.94 60.98
N ASN A 233 8.56 -31.64 59.84
CA ASN A 233 7.87 -31.32 58.58
C ASN A 233 8.10 -29.89 58.06
N TRP A 234 9.29 -29.61 57.53
CA TRP A 234 9.67 -28.29 56.98
C TRP A 234 8.74 -27.83 55.84
N VAL A 235 8.21 -28.76 55.02
CA VAL A 235 7.25 -28.47 53.94
C VAL A 235 5.99 -27.81 54.52
N GLN A 236 5.42 -28.40 55.57
CA GLN A 236 4.23 -27.86 56.22
C GLN A 236 4.49 -26.46 56.80
N ARG A 237 5.67 -26.24 57.40
CA ARG A 237 6.03 -24.92 57.95
C ARG A 237 6.23 -23.86 56.87
N LEU A 238 6.79 -24.24 55.72
CA LEU A 238 6.89 -23.37 54.55
C LEU A 238 5.50 -22.97 54.05
N CYS A 239 4.63 -23.96 53.81
CA CYS A 239 3.25 -23.75 53.36
C CYS A 239 2.47 -22.86 54.34
N ASP A 240 2.56 -23.10 55.65
CA ASP A 240 1.85 -22.31 56.66
C ASP A 240 2.33 -20.85 56.71
N ARG A 241 3.64 -20.62 56.54
CA ARG A 241 4.21 -19.27 56.46
C ARG A 241 3.83 -18.56 55.17
N ALA A 242 3.91 -19.27 54.03
CA ALA A 242 3.50 -18.73 52.74
C ALA A 242 2.02 -18.34 52.76
N ARG A 243 1.15 -19.21 53.29
CA ARG A 243 -0.28 -18.93 53.49
C ARG A 243 -0.49 -17.67 54.31
N ARG A 244 0.19 -17.53 55.45
CA ARG A 244 0.06 -16.36 56.32
C ARG A 244 0.50 -15.07 55.60
N ALA A 245 1.64 -15.10 54.92
CA ALA A 245 2.17 -13.93 54.21
C ALA A 245 1.26 -13.47 53.07
N VAL A 246 0.75 -14.41 52.26
CA VAL A 246 -0.17 -14.09 51.17
C VAL A 246 -1.54 -13.65 51.71
N GLN A 247 -2.04 -14.23 52.81
CA GLN A 247 -3.25 -13.76 53.48
C GLN A 247 -3.13 -12.32 54.00
N ASP A 248 -2.01 -11.99 54.63
CA ASP A 248 -1.75 -10.64 55.14
C ASP A 248 -1.68 -9.62 53.99
N ALA A 249 -1.05 -9.97 52.86
CA ALA A 249 -1.02 -9.13 51.66
C ALA A 249 -2.41 -8.97 51.02
N GLY A 250 -3.19 -10.05 50.96
CA GLY A 250 -4.56 -10.04 50.42
C GLY A 250 -5.48 -9.09 51.19
N ARG A 251 -5.40 -9.07 52.53
CA ARG A 251 -6.21 -8.16 53.37
C ARG A 251 -5.99 -6.67 53.09
N SER A 252 -4.84 -6.32 52.50
CA SER A 252 -4.50 -4.94 52.15
C SER A 252 -4.77 -4.58 50.68
N THR A 253 -5.21 -5.55 49.87
CA THR A 253 -5.39 -5.39 48.42
C THR A 253 -6.85 -5.66 48.03
N GLY A 254 -7.45 -4.76 47.25
CA GLY A 254 -8.79 -4.96 46.69
C GLY A 254 -8.82 -6.04 45.61
N ILE A 255 -9.99 -6.63 45.35
CA ILE A 255 -10.12 -7.75 44.41
C ILE A 255 -9.69 -7.39 42.99
N ASP A 256 -9.97 -6.17 42.52
CA ASP A 256 -9.59 -5.72 41.19
C ASP A 256 -8.07 -5.73 41.00
N ALA A 257 -7.34 -5.11 41.93
CA ALA A 257 -5.88 -5.06 41.92
C ALA A 257 -5.23 -6.43 42.15
N PHE A 258 -5.87 -7.31 42.94
CA PHE A 258 -5.37 -8.66 43.20
C PHE A 258 -5.53 -9.57 41.98
N TYR A 259 -6.66 -9.47 41.29
CA TYR A 259 -6.99 -10.32 40.15
C TYR A 259 -6.32 -9.82 38.85
N ASP A 260 -5.92 -8.54 38.78
CA ASP A 260 -5.18 -7.96 37.65
C ASP A 260 -3.79 -8.55 37.46
N ASP A 261 -3.04 -8.76 38.54
CA ASP A 261 -1.75 -9.44 38.48
C ASP A 261 -1.50 -10.27 39.76
N PRO A 262 -2.11 -11.47 39.85
CA PRO A 262 -1.95 -12.34 41.00
C PRO A 262 -0.50 -12.86 41.11
N VAL A 263 0.21 -12.99 39.99
CA VAL A 263 1.59 -13.50 39.94
C VAL A 263 2.54 -12.49 40.57
N ALA A 264 2.47 -11.22 40.18
CA ALA A 264 3.33 -10.19 40.75
C ALA A 264 3.10 -10.00 42.25
N LEU A 265 1.84 -10.09 42.70
CA LEU A 265 1.52 -9.99 44.12
C LEU A 265 2.14 -11.15 44.91
N VAL A 266 1.93 -12.39 44.48
CA VAL A 266 2.46 -13.59 45.16
C VAL A 266 3.99 -13.60 45.15
N ARG A 267 4.62 -13.29 44.01
CA ARG A 267 6.09 -13.23 43.89
C ARG A 267 6.70 -12.15 44.78
N ARG A 268 6.11 -10.95 44.82
CA ARG A 268 6.58 -9.85 45.67
C ARG A 268 6.52 -10.21 47.16
N VAL A 269 5.49 -10.95 47.58
CA VAL A 269 5.29 -11.32 48.98
C VAL A 269 6.21 -12.46 49.40
N LEU A 270 6.35 -13.49 48.54
CA LEU A 270 7.03 -14.73 48.91
C LEU A 270 8.52 -14.77 48.53
N VAL A 271 8.88 -14.33 47.32
CA VAL A 271 10.27 -14.28 46.85
C VAL A 271 10.93 -12.96 47.25
N GLY A 272 10.17 -11.86 47.20
CA GLY A 272 10.68 -10.52 47.42
C GLY A 272 11.03 -9.78 46.13
N ALA A 273 11.32 -8.49 46.23
CA ALA A 273 11.81 -7.69 45.10
C ALA A 273 13.33 -7.93 44.92
N GLU A 274 13.81 -7.90 43.66
CA GLU A 274 15.23 -8.09 43.33
C GLU A 274 16.19 -7.09 44.02
N GLU A 275 15.67 -5.95 44.49
CA GLU A 275 16.43 -4.87 45.16
C GLU A 275 16.49 -5.00 46.70
N GLY A 276 16.18 -6.17 47.27
CA GLY A 276 16.44 -6.47 48.69
C GLY A 276 15.33 -6.03 49.66
N GLY A 277 14.10 -5.93 49.19
CA GLY A 277 12.92 -5.64 50.01
C GLY A 277 11.82 -6.69 49.81
N GLY A 278 11.44 -7.36 50.90
CA GLY A 278 10.44 -8.43 50.89
C GLY A 278 11.03 -9.82 50.65
N GLY A 279 10.23 -10.85 50.87
CA GLY A 279 10.65 -12.25 50.86
C GLY A 279 10.28 -12.96 52.15
N LEU A 280 9.89 -14.23 52.04
CA LEU A 280 9.49 -15.01 53.21
C LEU A 280 10.72 -15.32 54.08
N PRO A 281 10.75 -14.93 55.38
CA PRO A 281 11.89 -15.23 56.23
C PRO A 281 11.96 -16.73 56.49
N LEU A 282 12.91 -17.38 55.83
CA LEU A 282 13.14 -18.84 55.89
C LEU A 282 14.55 -19.19 56.37
N ALA A 283 15.35 -18.21 56.79
CA ALA A 283 16.73 -18.40 57.25
C ALA A 283 16.84 -19.30 58.49
N ASP A 284 15.81 -19.32 59.34
CA ASP A 284 15.72 -20.19 60.51
C ASP A 284 15.40 -21.66 60.14
N LEU A 285 14.77 -21.87 58.97
CA LEU A 285 14.55 -23.19 58.38
C LEU A 285 15.72 -23.62 57.47
N GLY A 286 16.66 -22.72 57.18
CA GLY A 286 17.75 -22.91 56.23
C GLY A 286 17.25 -23.18 54.80
N LEU A 287 16.18 -22.51 54.40
CA LEU A 287 15.61 -22.61 53.06
C LEU A 287 15.71 -21.27 52.35
N ALA A 288 15.95 -21.29 51.04
CA ALA A 288 15.79 -20.13 50.17
C ALA A 288 14.72 -20.43 49.12
N LEU A 289 13.74 -19.53 49.01
CA LEU A 289 12.71 -19.61 47.98
C LEU A 289 13.27 -19.00 46.70
N ARG A 290 13.48 -19.82 45.66
CA ARG A 290 14.06 -19.38 44.39
C ARG A 290 12.98 -18.84 43.46
N GLU A 291 11.89 -19.59 43.34
CA GLU A 291 10.80 -19.30 42.43
C GLU A 291 9.45 -19.70 43.03
N VAL A 292 8.41 -18.99 42.61
CA VAL A 292 7.02 -19.32 42.92
C VAL A 292 6.22 -19.19 41.65
N GLU A 293 5.50 -20.26 41.31
CA GLU A 293 4.60 -20.29 40.17
C GLU A 293 3.16 -20.32 40.66
N VAL A 294 2.31 -19.44 40.10
CA VAL A 294 0.87 -19.47 40.36
C VAL A 294 0.22 -20.28 39.25
N LEU A 295 -0.20 -21.49 39.58
CA LEU A 295 -0.80 -22.43 38.64
C LEU A 295 -2.24 -22.06 38.32
N ARG A 296 -2.98 -21.60 39.34
CA ARG A 296 -4.39 -21.23 39.21
C ARG A 296 -4.76 -20.16 40.23
N CYS A 297 -5.62 -19.24 39.81
CA CYS A 297 -6.29 -18.27 40.67
C CYS A 297 -7.79 -18.35 40.38
N ALA A 298 -8.61 -18.55 41.41
CA ALA A 298 -10.06 -18.68 41.28
C ALA A 298 -10.77 -17.94 42.41
N ILE A 299 -11.79 -17.15 42.07
CA ILE A 299 -12.68 -16.54 43.05
C ILE A 299 -13.69 -17.61 43.51
N VAL A 300 -13.84 -17.80 44.82
CA VAL A 300 -14.73 -18.85 45.38
C VAL A 300 -16.19 -18.60 45.02
N ASN A 301 -16.61 -17.33 45.03
CA ASN A 301 -17.97 -16.95 44.69
C ASN A 301 -18.17 -16.89 43.17
N GLU A 302 -18.84 -17.91 42.63
CA GLU A 302 -19.09 -18.08 41.20
C GLU A 302 -19.83 -16.89 40.56
N ARG A 303 -20.80 -16.28 41.27
CA ARG A 303 -21.53 -15.12 40.77
C ARG A 303 -20.64 -13.90 40.65
N LEU A 304 -19.77 -13.68 41.64
CA LEU A 304 -18.82 -12.57 41.62
C LEU A 304 -17.74 -12.81 40.57
N ALA A 305 -17.25 -14.04 40.44
CA ALA A 305 -16.31 -14.44 39.41
C ALA A 305 -16.85 -14.09 38.00
N GLN A 306 -18.10 -14.46 37.72
CA GLN A 306 -18.77 -14.10 36.47
C GLN A 306 -18.86 -12.58 36.27
N GLN A 307 -19.21 -11.81 37.30
CA GLN A 307 -19.31 -10.34 37.19
C GLN A 307 -17.96 -9.67 36.93
N VAL A 308 -16.88 -10.16 37.56
CA VAL A 308 -15.52 -9.65 37.34
C VAL A 308 -15.04 -9.98 35.92
N GLU A 309 -15.29 -11.20 35.44
CA GLU A 309 -14.98 -11.59 34.06
C GLU A 309 -15.79 -10.79 33.02
N GLU A 310 -17.08 -10.56 33.27
CA GLU A 310 -17.93 -9.72 32.41
C GLU A 310 -17.45 -8.26 32.37
N ALA A 311 -17.08 -7.69 33.52
CA ALA A 311 -16.52 -6.35 33.59
C ALA A 311 -15.21 -6.23 32.80
N ARG A 312 -14.34 -7.26 32.85
CA ARG A 312 -13.12 -7.33 32.05
C ARG A 312 -13.39 -7.44 30.57
N ALA A 313 -14.27 -8.36 30.17
CA ALA A 313 -14.69 -8.52 28.79
C ALA A 313 -15.26 -7.20 28.23
N PHE A 314 -16.02 -6.47 29.05
CA PHE A 314 -16.53 -5.15 28.69
C PHE A 314 -15.42 -4.10 28.52
N VAL A 315 -14.43 -4.03 29.42
CA VAL A 315 -13.31 -3.08 29.30
C VAL A 315 -12.47 -3.38 28.05
N VAL A 316 -12.18 -4.65 27.78
CA VAL A 316 -11.45 -5.08 26.58
C VAL A 316 -12.23 -4.74 25.31
N ALA A 317 -13.53 -5.07 25.26
CA ALA A 317 -14.39 -4.75 24.14
C ALA A 317 -14.52 -3.23 23.91
N SER A 318 -14.63 -2.46 24.99
CA SER A 318 -14.71 -0.99 24.93
C SER A 318 -13.42 -0.37 24.42
N ARG A 319 -12.26 -0.84 24.91
CA ARG A 319 -10.94 -0.40 24.43
C ARG A 319 -10.75 -0.70 22.96
N TYR A 320 -11.09 -1.92 22.52
CA TYR A 320 -11.06 -2.30 21.12
C TYR A 320 -12.02 -1.43 20.27
N GLY A 321 -13.20 -1.14 20.80
CA GLY A 321 -14.19 -0.24 20.18
C GLY A 321 -13.64 1.18 19.97
N LEU A 322 -13.00 1.76 20.99
CA LEU A 322 -12.39 3.09 20.92
C LEU A 322 -11.23 3.13 19.93
N GLU A 323 -10.32 2.14 19.97
CA GLU A 323 -9.22 2.05 19.01
C GLU A 323 -9.74 1.89 17.57
N ARG A 324 -10.80 1.10 17.38
CA ARG A 324 -11.46 0.95 16.08
C ARG A 324 -12.07 2.27 15.59
N MET A 325 -12.75 3.01 16.46
CA MET A 325 -13.30 4.33 16.13
C MET A 325 -12.21 5.34 15.80
N ALA A 326 -11.10 5.35 16.55
CA ALA A 326 -9.95 6.21 16.29
C ALA A 326 -9.29 5.89 14.94
N ARG A 327 -9.05 4.61 14.64
CA ARG A 327 -8.54 4.17 13.34
C ARG A 327 -9.46 4.57 12.19
N LYS A 328 -10.78 4.41 12.37
CA LYS A 328 -11.76 4.81 11.36
C LYS A 328 -11.72 6.32 11.12
N LEU A 329 -11.66 7.13 12.18
CA LEU A 329 -11.56 8.58 12.07
C LEU A 329 -10.29 9.02 11.32
N GLU A 330 -9.14 8.39 11.59
CA GLU A 330 -7.91 8.68 10.86
C GLU A 330 -8.02 8.33 9.37
N LEU A 331 -8.59 7.16 9.04
CA LEU A 331 -8.83 6.80 7.64
C LEU A 331 -9.73 7.81 6.92
N ASP A 332 -10.81 8.25 7.58
CA ASP A 332 -11.73 9.25 7.02
C ASP A 332 -11.03 10.61 6.82
N LYS A 333 -10.17 11.04 7.75
CA LYS A 333 -9.35 12.25 7.59
C LYS A 333 -8.39 12.14 6.41
N THR A 334 -7.68 11.01 6.28
CA THR A 334 -6.75 10.77 5.17
C THR A 334 -7.51 10.78 3.85
N ARG A 335 -8.69 10.14 3.78
CA ARG A 335 -9.55 10.16 2.60
C ARG A 335 -9.96 11.57 2.20
N LEU A 336 -10.49 12.36 3.14
CA LEU A 336 -10.90 13.74 2.87
C LEU A 336 -9.73 14.62 2.41
N ARG A 337 -8.52 14.38 2.94
CA ARG A 337 -7.31 15.07 2.49
C ARG A 337 -6.97 14.74 1.04
N MET A 338 -6.98 13.46 0.67
CA MET A 338 -6.73 13.04 -0.71
C MET A 338 -7.80 13.58 -1.67
N GLU A 339 -9.08 13.58 -1.28
CA GLU A 339 -10.17 14.17 -2.08
C GLU A 339 -9.97 15.68 -2.30
N ARG A 340 -9.54 16.42 -1.27
CA ARG A 340 -9.22 17.85 -1.39
C ARG A 340 -8.01 18.11 -2.28
N GLU A 341 -6.95 17.32 -2.14
CA GLU A 341 -5.74 17.42 -2.96
C GLU A 341 -6.09 17.18 -4.44
N GLN A 342 -6.81 16.09 -4.74
CA GLN A 342 -7.30 15.78 -6.09
C GLN A 342 -8.16 16.90 -6.68
N ALA A 343 -9.12 17.42 -5.90
CA ALA A 343 -9.97 18.52 -6.35
C ALA A 343 -9.13 19.79 -6.66
N SER A 344 -8.08 20.06 -5.86
CA SER A 344 -7.19 21.19 -6.10
C SER A 344 -6.35 21.01 -7.36
N GLU A 345 -5.82 19.81 -7.61
CA GLU A 345 -5.04 19.50 -8.81
C GLU A 345 -5.90 19.56 -10.08
N GLN A 346 -7.14 19.06 -10.00
CA GLN A 346 -8.12 19.16 -11.08
C GLN A 346 -8.47 20.63 -11.37
N ALA A 347 -8.68 21.44 -10.32
CA ALA A 347 -8.94 22.87 -10.49
C ALA A 347 -7.74 23.61 -11.09
N GLN A 348 -6.51 23.29 -10.68
CA GLN A 348 -5.29 23.85 -11.27
C GLN A 348 -5.16 23.45 -12.75
N THR A 349 -5.37 22.18 -13.07
CA THR A 349 -5.34 21.67 -14.45
C THR A 349 -6.39 22.36 -15.31
N ALA A 350 -7.61 22.54 -14.80
CA ALA A 350 -8.69 23.23 -15.50
C ALA A 350 -8.35 24.71 -15.74
N ARG A 351 -7.79 25.41 -14.74
CA ARG A 351 -7.34 26.80 -14.88
C ARG A 351 -6.25 26.93 -15.94
N PHE A 352 -5.23 26.07 -15.89
CA PHE A 352 -4.15 26.09 -16.87
C PHE A 352 -4.66 25.84 -18.30
N ARG A 353 -5.62 24.91 -18.48
CA ARG A 353 -6.27 24.68 -19.78
C ARG A 353 -7.04 25.92 -20.26
N ALA A 354 -7.85 26.52 -19.40
CA ALA A 354 -8.60 27.73 -19.73
C ALA A 354 -7.67 28.92 -20.06
N GLU A 355 -6.54 29.05 -19.37
CA GLU A 355 -5.51 30.05 -19.68
C GLU A 355 -4.89 29.85 -21.06
N LEU A 356 -4.55 28.59 -21.41
CA LEU A 356 -4.04 28.24 -22.74
C LEU A 356 -5.07 28.53 -23.84
N GLU A 357 -6.34 28.17 -23.64
CA GLU A 357 -7.43 28.48 -24.58
C GLU A 357 -7.61 29.99 -24.75
N ALA A 358 -7.59 30.75 -23.66
CA ALA A 358 -7.68 32.21 -23.69
C ALA A 358 -6.47 32.85 -24.39
N GLU A 359 -5.27 32.26 -24.28
CA GLU A 359 -4.12 32.68 -25.09
C GLU A 359 -4.30 32.36 -26.57
N GLN A 360 -4.80 31.17 -26.91
CA GLN A 360 -5.05 30.80 -28.31
C GLN A 360 -6.06 31.74 -28.97
N ILE A 361 -7.20 31.99 -28.33
CA ILE A 361 -8.22 32.92 -28.81
C ILE A 361 -7.62 34.33 -28.98
N ARG A 362 -6.82 34.81 -28.02
CA ARG A 362 -6.14 36.11 -28.13
C ARG A 362 -5.20 36.17 -29.34
N ARG A 363 -4.44 35.11 -29.62
CA ARG A 363 -3.54 35.03 -30.79
C ARG A 363 -4.33 35.01 -32.09
N GLU A 364 -5.43 34.27 -32.16
CA GLU A 364 -6.31 34.24 -33.32
C GLU A 364 -6.95 35.62 -33.57
N LEU A 365 -7.46 36.27 -32.53
CA LEU A 365 -8.05 37.60 -32.62
C LEU A 365 -7.02 38.63 -33.11
N ALA A 366 -5.79 38.60 -32.58
CA ALA A 366 -4.70 39.46 -33.06
C ALA A 366 -4.36 39.23 -34.54
N LEU A 367 -4.39 37.97 -35.01
CA LEU A 367 -4.21 37.65 -36.43
C LEU A 367 -5.37 38.18 -37.29
N HIS A 368 -6.61 38.08 -36.80
CA HIS A 368 -7.78 38.61 -37.48
C HIS A 368 -7.76 40.15 -37.53
N GLU A 369 -7.42 40.83 -36.44
CA GLU A 369 -7.24 42.27 -36.39
C GLU A 369 -6.17 42.73 -37.38
N ALA A 370 -4.99 42.10 -37.37
CA ALA A 370 -3.91 42.42 -38.32
C ALA A 370 -4.33 42.21 -39.79
N ARG A 371 -5.13 41.18 -40.09
CA ARG A 371 -5.70 40.96 -41.44
C ARG A 371 -6.70 42.04 -41.82
N LEU A 372 -7.60 42.41 -40.93
CA LEU A 372 -8.58 43.47 -41.17
C LEU A 372 -7.90 44.83 -41.36
N GLU A 373 -6.89 45.16 -40.55
CA GLU A 373 -6.09 46.37 -40.72
C GLU A 373 -5.38 46.40 -42.08
N ALA A 374 -4.83 45.26 -42.52
CA ALA A 374 -4.21 45.13 -43.85
C ALA A 374 -5.25 45.29 -44.98
N GLU A 375 -6.47 44.79 -44.82
CA GLU A 375 -7.55 45.00 -45.79
C GLU A 375 -8.04 46.45 -45.83
N VAL A 376 -8.20 47.10 -44.67
CA VAL A 376 -8.59 48.51 -44.58
C VAL A 376 -7.54 49.40 -45.24
N THR A 377 -6.26 49.18 -44.96
CA THR A 377 -5.17 49.94 -45.60
C THR A 377 -5.12 49.69 -47.11
N LYS A 378 -5.39 48.47 -47.58
CA LYS A 378 -5.50 48.17 -49.02
C LYS A 378 -6.68 48.91 -49.66
N LEU A 379 -7.86 48.87 -49.04
CA LEU A 379 -9.06 49.55 -49.54
C LEU A 379 -8.89 51.08 -49.54
N ALA A 380 -8.25 51.65 -48.51
CA ALA A 380 -7.91 53.07 -48.45
C ALA A 380 -7.03 53.48 -49.64
N LYS A 381 -5.95 52.72 -49.92
CA LYS A 381 -5.10 52.96 -51.10
C LYS A 381 -5.88 52.86 -52.41
N GLN A 382 -6.73 51.85 -52.57
CA GLN A 382 -7.57 51.71 -53.77
C GLN A 382 -8.55 52.87 -53.95
N LEU A 383 -9.09 53.39 -52.84
CA LEU A 383 -10.00 54.52 -52.86
C LEU A 383 -9.28 55.83 -53.20
N ASP A 384 -8.06 56.03 -52.70
CA ASP A 384 -7.21 57.16 -53.07
C ASP A 384 -6.79 57.09 -54.54
N GLU A 385 -6.43 55.91 -55.06
CA GLU A 385 -6.17 55.67 -56.48
C GLU A 385 -7.39 55.99 -57.36
N ARG A 386 -8.59 55.55 -56.93
CA ARG A 386 -9.85 55.88 -57.63
C ARG A 386 -10.17 57.37 -57.62
N LYS A 387 -10.03 58.03 -56.47
CA LYS A 387 -10.23 59.49 -56.36
C LYS A 387 -9.26 60.25 -57.26
N ALA A 388 -7.99 59.85 -57.30
CA ALA A 388 -7.00 60.48 -58.18
C ALA A 388 -7.37 60.28 -59.66
N ALA A 389 -7.85 59.08 -60.03
CA ALA A 389 -8.32 58.80 -61.38
C ALA A 389 -9.58 59.61 -61.75
N GLU A 390 -10.54 59.74 -60.84
CA GLU A 390 -11.74 60.59 -61.03
C GLU A 390 -11.35 62.06 -61.18
N GLN A 391 -10.44 62.59 -60.35
CA GLN A 391 -9.95 63.96 -60.46
C GLN A 391 -9.25 64.22 -61.81
N LEU A 392 -8.42 63.29 -62.27
CA LEU A 392 -7.80 63.37 -63.60
C LEU A 392 -8.84 63.37 -64.71
N ALA A 393 -9.86 62.50 -64.62
CA ALA A 393 -10.96 62.45 -65.58
C ALA A 393 -11.79 63.74 -65.60
N ASP A 394 -12.08 64.32 -64.44
CA ASP A 394 -12.80 65.60 -64.31
C ASP A 394 -11.98 66.76 -64.90
N GLU A 395 -10.68 66.80 -64.65
CA GLU A 395 -9.79 67.79 -65.27
C GLU A 395 -9.74 67.65 -66.79
N GLU A 396 -9.65 66.43 -67.31
CA GLU A 396 -9.67 66.15 -68.75
C GLU A 396 -11.01 66.56 -69.38
N ALA A 397 -12.13 66.25 -68.72
CA ALA A 397 -13.46 66.64 -69.13
C ALA A 397 -13.62 68.18 -69.13
N ALA A 398 -13.13 68.87 -68.12
CA ALA A 398 -13.12 70.34 -68.05
C ALA A 398 -12.28 70.96 -69.18
N ARG A 399 -11.08 70.41 -69.45
CA ARG A 399 -10.24 70.83 -70.59
C ARG A 399 -10.93 70.56 -71.93
N ALA A 400 -11.62 69.43 -72.08
CA ALA A 400 -12.38 69.10 -73.29
C ALA A 400 -13.58 70.04 -73.49
N LEU A 401 -14.31 70.37 -72.43
CA LEU A 401 -15.40 71.34 -72.45
C LEU A 401 -14.89 72.74 -72.84
N GLY A 402 -13.76 73.18 -72.28
CA GLY A 402 -13.11 74.44 -72.65
C GLY A 402 -12.77 74.51 -74.14
N ARG A 403 -12.18 73.44 -74.70
CA ARG A 403 -11.92 73.33 -76.14
C ARG A 403 -13.20 73.41 -76.97
N ARG A 404 -14.28 72.73 -76.55
CA ARG A 404 -15.58 72.78 -77.23
C ARG A 404 -16.22 74.18 -77.18
N GLN A 405 -16.13 74.89 -76.05
CA GLN A 405 -16.65 76.25 -75.92
C GLN A 405 -15.90 77.23 -76.82
N GLN A 406 -14.57 77.14 -76.88
CA GLN A 406 -13.76 77.95 -77.79
C GLN A 406 -14.12 77.66 -79.26
N GLN A 407 -14.23 76.40 -79.64
CA GLN A 407 -14.65 76.00 -80.99
C GLN A 407 -16.04 76.56 -81.33
N ALA A 408 -17.02 76.41 -80.44
CA ALA A 408 -18.38 76.92 -80.65
C ALA A 408 -18.43 78.46 -80.69
N ALA A 409 -17.55 79.16 -79.97
CA ALA A 409 -17.42 80.62 -80.04
C ALA A 409 -16.88 81.06 -81.40
N ILE A 410 -15.83 80.41 -81.90
CA ILE A 410 -15.27 80.66 -83.24
C ILE A 410 -16.33 80.38 -84.31
N GLU A 411 -17.07 79.27 -84.21
CA GLU A 411 -18.14 78.94 -85.15
C GLU A 411 -19.26 79.98 -85.15
N ARG A 412 -19.63 80.52 -83.97
CA ARG A 412 -20.57 81.64 -83.86
C ARG A 412 -20.05 82.91 -84.51
N GLU A 413 -18.79 83.27 -84.29
CA GLU A 413 -18.17 84.45 -84.90
C GLU A 413 -18.12 84.32 -86.43
N ILE A 414 -17.70 83.16 -86.94
CA ILE A 414 -17.72 82.87 -88.39
C ILE A 414 -19.14 82.96 -88.93
N GLY A 415 -20.13 82.37 -88.23
CA GLY A 415 -21.53 82.43 -88.62
C GLY A 415 -22.09 83.85 -88.65
N GLN A 416 -21.73 84.70 -87.67
CA GLN A 416 -22.09 86.12 -87.64
C GLN A 416 -21.46 86.88 -88.81
N ALA A 417 -20.17 86.69 -89.06
CA ALA A 417 -19.47 87.33 -90.18
C ALA A 417 -20.07 86.91 -91.54
N GLN A 418 -20.45 85.64 -91.70
CA GLN A 418 -21.13 85.15 -92.90
C GLN A 418 -22.52 85.76 -93.06
N LEU A 419 -23.30 85.90 -91.99
CA LEU A 419 -24.61 86.57 -92.00
C LEU A 419 -24.48 88.05 -92.36
N GLU A 420 -23.46 88.74 -91.83
CA GLU A 420 -23.17 90.14 -92.18
C GLU A 420 -22.79 90.29 -93.66
N LEU A 421 -21.92 89.40 -94.17
CA LEU A 421 -21.59 89.36 -95.60
C LEU A 421 -22.85 89.12 -96.45
N ARG A 422 -23.71 88.19 -96.04
CA ARG A 422 -24.98 87.88 -96.74
C ARG A 422 -25.95 89.06 -96.73
N LEU A 423 -26.04 89.79 -95.61
CA LEU A 423 -26.82 91.03 -95.51
C LEU A 423 -26.24 92.13 -96.41
N ALA A 424 -24.92 92.24 -96.51
CA ALA A 424 -24.26 93.18 -97.41
C ALA A 424 -24.51 92.83 -98.89
N GLU A 425 -24.40 91.56 -99.28
CA GLU A 425 -24.75 91.08 -100.63
C GLU A 425 -26.21 91.35 -100.97
N LEU A 426 -27.14 91.04 -100.06
CA LEU A 426 -28.57 91.29 -100.26
C LEU A 426 -28.87 92.79 -100.38
N ARG A 427 -28.24 93.64 -99.55
CA ARG A 427 -28.37 95.10 -99.66
C ARG A 427 -27.87 95.60 -101.01
N ALA A 428 -26.66 95.22 -101.41
CA ALA A 428 -26.11 95.57 -102.72
C ALA A 428 -26.98 95.04 -103.88
N GLY A 429 -27.53 93.83 -103.75
CA GLY A 429 -28.46 93.25 -104.70
C GLY A 429 -29.78 94.02 -104.80
N THR A 430 -30.35 94.44 -103.66
CA THR A 430 -31.56 95.26 -103.63
C THR A 430 -31.31 96.67 -104.17
N GLU A 431 -30.17 97.29 -103.88
CA GLU A 431 -29.78 98.59 -104.44
C GLU A 431 -29.62 98.50 -105.96
N ALA A 432 -28.97 97.46 -106.47
CA ALA A 432 -28.82 97.22 -107.91
C ALA A 432 -30.15 96.87 -108.61
N ALA A 433 -31.09 96.22 -107.90
CA ALA A 433 -32.44 95.97 -108.41
C ALA A 433 -33.25 97.27 -108.47
N VAL A 434 -33.20 98.10 -107.43
CA VAL A 434 -33.86 99.43 -107.41
C VAL A 434 -33.28 100.35 -108.50
N ALA A 435 -31.97 100.30 -108.74
CA ALA A 435 -31.33 101.05 -109.83
C ALA A 435 -31.80 100.57 -111.22
N ARG A 436 -31.96 99.25 -111.42
CA ARG A 436 -32.50 98.67 -112.66
C ARG A 436 -33.98 99.01 -112.88
N PHE A 437 -34.79 99.01 -111.82
CA PHE A 437 -36.19 99.43 -111.90
C PHE A 437 -36.34 100.94 -112.14
N LYS A 438 -35.47 101.79 -111.56
CA LYS A 438 -35.43 103.23 -111.86
C LYS A 438 -34.96 103.58 -113.27
N ALA A 439 -34.14 102.73 -113.90
CA ALA A 439 -33.70 102.91 -115.29
C ALA A 439 -34.74 102.43 -116.33
N ALA A 440 -35.84 101.82 -115.88
CA ALA A 440 -36.88 101.24 -116.74
C ALA A 440 -38.22 102.01 -116.66
N GLU A 441 -38.19 103.33 -116.48
CA GLU A 441 -39.35 104.19 -116.72
C GLU A 441 -39.51 104.49 -118.22
N GLY A 442 -40.36 103.70 -118.87
CA GLY A 442 -40.75 103.77 -120.27
C GLY A 442 -41.60 102.53 -120.65
N PRO A 443 -42.41 102.56 -121.72
CA PRO A 443 -43.66 101.81 -121.83
C PRO A 443 -43.46 100.31 -122.05
N VAL A 444 -43.19 99.58 -120.97
CA VAL A 444 -43.21 98.10 -120.90
C VAL A 444 -44.28 97.60 -119.92
N ALA A 445 -44.99 98.54 -119.27
CA ALA A 445 -46.07 98.27 -118.32
C ALA A 445 -47.36 97.73 -118.95
N GLU A 446 -47.59 97.89 -120.26
CA GLU A 446 -48.81 97.38 -120.93
C GLU A 446 -48.68 95.95 -121.48
N ALA A 447 -47.47 95.41 -121.67
CA ALA A 447 -47.31 94.10 -122.31
C ALA A 447 -47.39 92.91 -121.34
N ILE A 448 -47.08 93.10 -120.05
CA ILE A 448 -47.05 91.98 -119.07
C ILE A 448 -48.43 91.76 -118.42
N GLN A 449 -49.37 92.69 -118.59
CA GLN A 449 -50.76 92.53 -118.09
C GLN A 449 -51.58 91.50 -118.88
N LEU A 450 -51.08 90.97 -120.01
CA LEU A 450 -51.74 89.94 -120.82
C LEU A 450 -51.24 88.50 -120.59
N LEU A 451 -50.25 88.28 -119.72
CA LEU A 451 -49.77 86.93 -119.36
C LEU A 451 -50.20 86.49 -117.94
N GLY A 452 -51.29 87.07 -117.45
CA GLY A 452 -51.93 86.72 -116.18
C GLY A 452 -53.15 85.85 -116.37
N ASN A 453 -52.97 84.58 -116.79
CA ASN A 453 -54.04 83.59 -116.72
C ASN A 453 -53.93 82.80 -115.40
N GLN A 454 -54.95 82.95 -114.55
CA GLN A 454 -55.03 82.53 -113.14
C GLN A 454 -54.99 81.00 -112.90
N GLU A 455 -54.84 80.18 -113.93
CA GLU A 455 -54.96 78.71 -113.79
C GLU A 455 -53.61 77.98 -113.59
N ILE A 456 -52.48 78.65 -113.88
CA ILE A 456 -51.13 78.02 -113.81
C ILE A 456 -50.45 78.28 -112.46
N LEU A 457 -50.74 79.40 -111.78
CA LEU A 457 -50.15 79.74 -110.47
C LEU A 457 -50.72 78.91 -109.31
N ALA A 458 -51.98 78.48 -109.38
CA ALA A 458 -52.58 77.64 -108.35
C ALA A 458 -51.97 76.22 -108.33
N LYS A 459 -51.70 75.62 -109.50
CA LYS A 459 -51.08 74.29 -109.59
C LYS A 459 -49.58 74.29 -109.29
N VAL A 460 -48.88 75.40 -109.53
CA VAL A 460 -47.47 75.57 -109.14
C VAL A 460 -47.32 75.78 -107.62
N ALA A 461 -48.26 76.45 -106.96
CA ALA A 461 -48.27 76.57 -105.50
C ALA A 461 -48.59 75.24 -104.80
N GLU A 462 -49.51 74.43 -105.34
CA GLU A 462 -49.78 73.08 -104.79
C GLU A 462 -48.63 72.09 -105.03
N ALA A 463 -47.92 72.15 -106.15
CA ALA A 463 -46.81 71.25 -106.44
C ALA A 463 -45.50 71.56 -105.66
N THR A 464 -45.36 72.77 -105.10
CA THR A 464 -44.10 73.20 -104.46
C THR A 464 -44.08 73.00 -102.93
N SER A 465 -45.20 72.64 -102.32
CA SER A 465 -45.33 72.45 -100.86
C SER A 465 -45.02 71.02 -100.38
N ALA A 466 -45.26 69.99 -101.21
CA ALA A 466 -45.27 68.59 -100.76
C ALA A 466 -44.01 67.75 -101.09
N GLN A 467 -43.05 68.25 -101.88
CA GLN A 467 -41.92 67.44 -102.38
C GLN A 467 -40.57 67.65 -101.68
N ARG A 468 -40.48 68.46 -100.62
CA ARG A 468 -39.25 68.60 -99.82
C ARG A 468 -39.13 67.62 -98.66
N LEU A 469 -40.11 66.73 -98.45
CA LEU A 469 -40.14 65.87 -97.28
C LEU A 469 -39.63 64.44 -97.48
N PHE A 470 -39.69 63.80 -98.65
CA PHE A 470 -39.09 62.47 -98.84
C PHE A 470 -38.72 62.15 -100.30
N GLY A 471 -37.44 61.82 -100.53
CA GLY A 471 -37.00 60.89 -101.59
C GLY A 471 -36.67 61.50 -102.96
N GLY A 472 -35.37 61.54 -103.28
CA GLY A 472 -34.82 62.14 -104.49
C GLY A 472 -35.31 61.57 -105.82
N LYS A 473 -35.54 62.50 -106.76
CA LYS A 473 -35.29 62.44 -108.20
C LYS A 473 -35.20 63.89 -108.70
N ASP A 474 -34.31 64.11 -109.65
CA ASP A 474 -33.69 65.41 -109.98
C ASP A 474 -34.69 66.45 -110.50
N VAL A 475 -34.52 67.72 -110.12
CA VAL A 475 -35.41 68.86 -110.48
C VAL A 475 -35.43 69.07 -112.01
N ALA A 476 -34.37 68.63 -112.70
CA ALA A 476 -34.25 68.67 -114.15
C ALA A 476 -35.22 67.74 -114.89
N ASP A 477 -35.58 66.58 -114.31
CA ASP A 477 -36.46 65.58 -114.96
C ASP A 477 -37.94 66.01 -114.96
N VAL A 478 -38.35 66.79 -113.95
CA VAL A 478 -39.73 67.29 -113.82
C VAL A 478 -39.98 68.47 -114.76
N VAL A 479 -38.98 69.35 -114.92
CA VAL A 479 -39.06 70.49 -115.84
C VAL A 479 -39.02 70.02 -117.30
N GLY A 480 -38.27 68.95 -117.63
CA GLY A 480 -38.25 68.37 -118.97
C GLY A 480 -39.61 67.84 -119.46
N LYS A 481 -40.38 67.18 -118.57
CA LYS A 481 -41.71 66.65 -118.91
C LYS A 481 -42.81 67.71 -119.05
N LEU A 482 -42.62 68.89 -118.48
CA LEU A 482 -43.59 69.99 -118.53
C LEU A 482 -43.58 70.76 -119.86
N PHE A 483 -42.53 70.60 -120.68
CA PHE A 483 -42.37 71.31 -121.95
C PHE A 483 -42.34 70.40 -123.18
N GLU A 484 -42.55 69.09 -123.02
CA GLU A 484 -42.72 68.13 -124.12
C GLU A 484 -43.91 68.55 -125.01
N GLY A 485 -43.63 68.79 -126.30
CA GLY A 485 -44.64 69.20 -127.29
C GLY A 485 -44.76 70.71 -127.53
N THR A 486 -43.95 71.56 -126.87
CA THR A 486 -43.91 73.01 -127.14
C THR A 486 -42.66 73.43 -127.94
N PRO A 487 -42.71 74.52 -128.75
CA PRO A 487 -41.57 74.97 -129.55
C PRO A 487 -40.31 75.34 -128.75
N LEU A 488 -40.42 75.46 -127.41
CA LEU A 488 -39.34 75.82 -126.49
C LEU A 488 -38.49 74.60 -126.03
N ALA A 489 -38.91 73.37 -126.32
CA ALA A 489 -38.16 72.16 -125.96
C ALA A 489 -36.76 72.10 -126.58
N GLN A 490 -36.60 72.61 -127.81
CA GLN A 490 -35.31 72.61 -128.52
C GLN A 490 -34.28 73.59 -127.94
N VAL A 491 -34.72 74.60 -127.18
CA VAL A 491 -33.84 75.58 -126.55
C VAL A 491 -33.28 75.06 -125.21
N PHE A 492 -34.04 74.21 -124.51
CA PHE A 492 -33.64 73.65 -123.21
C PHE A 492 -32.64 72.49 -123.32
N ASP A 493 -32.75 71.66 -124.37
CA ASP A 493 -31.78 70.59 -124.68
C ASP A 493 -30.36 71.13 -124.95
N GLY A 494 -30.26 72.33 -125.52
CA GLY A 494 -28.99 73.01 -125.77
C GLY A 494 -28.29 73.52 -124.50
N VAL A 495 -29.05 73.78 -123.43
CA VAL A 495 -28.54 74.31 -122.16
C VAL A 495 -28.06 73.19 -121.23
N GLN A 496 -28.73 72.03 -121.22
CA GLN A 496 -28.30 70.88 -120.41
C GLN A 496 -26.99 70.25 -120.90
N ARG A 497 -26.70 70.24 -122.21
CA ARG A 497 -25.43 69.71 -122.75
C ARG A 497 -24.19 70.57 -122.43
N ARG A 498 -24.36 71.82 -121.99
CA ARG A 498 -23.25 72.73 -121.61
C ARG A 498 -22.97 72.79 -120.11
N ALA A 499 -23.80 72.17 -119.27
CA ALA A 499 -23.71 72.27 -117.81
C ALA A 499 -23.08 71.05 -117.10
N ILE A 500 -22.42 70.14 -117.83
CA ILE A 500 -21.68 69.03 -117.21
C ILE A 500 -20.19 69.12 -117.55
N PRO A 501 -19.34 69.46 -116.57
CA PRO A 501 -17.97 68.99 -116.52
C PRO A 501 -17.75 68.00 -115.37
N ARG A 502 -17.45 66.77 -115.78
CA ARG A 502 -16.46 65.80 -115.26
C ARG A 502 -16.38 65.50 -113.75
N ARG A 503 -16.65 64.22 -113.45
CA ARG A 503 -16.01 63.43 -112.39
C ARG A 503 -14.49 63.68 -112.32
N THR A 504 -13.97 63.78 -111.09
CA THR A 504 -12.65 63.26 -110.70
C THR A 504 -12.72 62.67 -109.30
N ASN A 505 -12.17 61.47 -109.15
CA ASN A 505 -12.01 60.66 -107.94
C ASN A 505 -11.16 61.35 -106.85
N GLY A 506 -11.31 60.87 -105.61
CA GLY A 506 -10.17 60.48 -104.77
C GLY A 506 -9.88 61.36 -103.55
N ALA A 507 -10.31 60.89 -102.38
CA ALA A 507 -9.48 60.57 -101.20
C ALA A 507 -10.39 59.93 -100.14
#